data_AF-A0A7X3MIX7-F1
#
_entry.id   AF-A0A7X3MIX7-F1
#
_cell.length_a   1.000
_cell.length_b   1.000
_cell.length_c   1.000
_cell.angle_alpha   90.00
_cell.angle_beta   90.00
_cell.angle_gamma   90.00
#
_symmetry.space_group_name_H-M   'P 1'
#
loop_
_entity.id
_entity.type
_entity.pdbx_description
1 polymer ?
#
loop_
_entity_poly.entity_id
_entity_poly.type
_entity_poly.pdbx_seq_one_letter_code
_entity_poly.pdbx_strand_id
1 'polypeptide(L)'
;MMNTTEATETREVTVKELVAAFKGKYVNISPSDHYGISINMQKATLELEEDDCSELYLVSRDEENRVTASICIDEDSIENIEKYDGTYTLNLLSV
;
A
#
# COMPACT_ATOMS: atom_id res chain seq x y z
N MET A 1 -24.72 18.53 22.43
CA MET A 1 -24.27 17.71 21.29
C MET A 1 -22.76 17.70 21.35
N MET A 2 -22.14 16.54 21.59
CA MET A 2 -20.67 16.44 21.58
C MET A 2 -20.23 16.47 20.12
N ASN A 3 -19.53 17.53 19.74
CA ASN A 3 -18.84 17.63 18.46
C ASN A 3 -17.54 16.83 18.61
N THR A 4 -17.59 15.53 18.37
CA THR A 4 -16.37 14.71 18.25
C THR A 4 -15.70 15.09 16.95
N THR A 5 -14.80 16.05 17.02
CA THR A 5 -13.77 16.23 16.00
C THR A 5 -12.92 14.97 16.06
N GLU A 6 -13.15 14.03 15.14
CA GLU A 6 -12.22 12.91 14.94
C GLU A 6 -10.89 13.54 14.54
N ALA A 7 -9.97 13.65 15.49
CA ALA A 7 -8.62 14.06 15.19
C ALA A 7 -8.05 13.03 14.23
N THR A 8 -7.77 13.46 13.00
CA THR A 8 -7.13 12.64 11.97
C THR A 8 -5.68 12.47 12.37
N GLU A 9 -5.41 11.54 13.29
CA GLU A 9 -4.04 11.25 13.74
C GLU A 9 -3.36 10.33 12.73
N THR A 10 -2.09 10.64 12.42
CA THR A 10 -1.24 9.74 11.65
C THR A 10 -0.93 8.53 12.52
N ARG A 11 -1.17 7.32 11.99
CA ARG A 11 -0.93 6.06 12.71
C ARG A 11 -0.10 5.12 11.87
N GLU A 12 0.95 4.56 12.47
CA GLU A 12 1.73 3.48 11.87
C GLU A 12 0.92 2.17 11.81
N VAL A 13 1.05 1.42 10.72
CA VAL A 13 0.34 0.15 10.49
C VAL A 13 1.26 -0.90 9.89
N THR A 14 0.85 -2.16 9.98
CA THR A 14 1.57 -3.29 9.37
C THR A 14 1.19 -3.50 7.90
N VAL A 15 2.00 -4.25 7.13
CA VAL A 15 1.65 -4.69 5.76
C VAL A 15 0.32 -5.46 5.76
N LYS A 16 0.11 -6.30 6.77
CA LYS A 16 -1.13 -7.07 6.97
C LYS A 16 -2.35 -6.17 7.14
N GLU A 17 -2.25 -5.11 7.93
CA GLU A 17 -3.32 -4.12 8.09
C GLU A 17 -3.59 -3.34 6.80
N LEU A 18 -2.54 -2.95 6.06
CA LEU A 18 -2.65 -2.30 4.76
C LEU A 18 -3.45 -3.17 3.78
N VAL A 19 -3.01 -4.41 3.55
CA VAL A 19 -3.66 -5.33 2.61
C VAL A 19 -5.08 -5.64 3.03
N ALA A 20 -5.33 -5.85 4.33
CA ALA A 20 -6.68 -6.06 4.85
C ALA A 20 -7.61 -4.86 4.57
N ALA A 21 -7.12 -3.62 4.68
CA ALA A 21 -7.90 -2.42 4.41
C ALA A 21 -8.37 -2.29 2.96
N PHE A 22 -7.60 -2.85 2.02
CA PHE A 22 -7.84 -2.80 0.58
C PHE A 22 -8.30 -4.13 -0.04
N LYS A 23 -8.56 -5.16 0.78
CA LYS A 23 -9.03 -6.46 0.29
C LYS A 23 -10.28 -6.31 -0.58
N GLY A 24 -10.19 -6.82 -1.83
CA GLY A 24 -11.28 -6.76 -2.81
C GLY A 24 -11.54 -5.37 -3.41
N LYS A 25 -10.66 -4.40 -3.16
CA LYS A 25 -10.73 -3.04 -3.71
C LYS A 25 -9.58 -2.80 -4.67
N TYR A 26 -9.80 -1.88 -5.59
CA TYR A 26 -8.73 -1.31 -6.40
C TYR A 26 -8.13 -0.09 -5.71
N VAL A 27 -6.82 0.06 -5.83
CA VAL A 27 -6.06 1.20 -5.33
C VAL A 27 -5.36 1.92 -6.47
N ASN A 28 -5.12 3.21 -6.26
CA ASN A 28 -4.17 3.97 -7.05
C ASN A 28 -2.91 4.15 -6.22
N ILE A 29 -1.77 3.90 -6.83
CA ILE A 29 -0.46 4.02 -6.20
C ILE A 29 0.25 5.16 -6.91
N SER A 30 0.63 6.16 -6.14
CA SER A 30 1.35 7.32 -6.63
C SER A 30 2.63 7.53 -5.82
N PRO A 31 3.70 7.99 -6.47
CA PRO A 31 4.96 8.27 -5.80
C PRO A 31 4.83 9.52 -4.94
N SER A 32 5.36 9.48 -3.72
CA SER A 32 5.42 10.65 -2.82
C SER A 32 6.75 11.40 -2.92
N ASP A 33 7.84 10.70 -3.20
CA ASP A 33 9.18 11.26 -3.43
C ASP A 33 9.91 10.44 -4.52
N HIS A 34 10.96 11.00 -5.11
CA HIS A 34 11.64 10.47 -6.28
C HIS A 34 13.17 10.46 -6.12
N TYR A 35 13.72 9.34 -5.66
CA TYR A 35 15.14 9.02 -5.83
C TYR A 35 15.29 7.91 -6.87
N GLY A 36 15.35 8.29 -8.15
CA GLY A 36 15.67 7.40 -9.28
C GLY A 36 14.54 6.48 -9.79
N ILE A 37 13.55 6.13 -8.97
CA ILE A 37 12.39 5.30 -9.37
C ILE A 37 11.08 6.03 -9.03
N SER A 38 10.11 5.92 -9.93
CA SER A 38 8.75 6.42 -9.74
C SER A 38 7.76 5.33 -10.11
N ILE A 39 6.98 4.86 -9.12
CA ILE A 39 5.93 3.85 -9.32
C ILE A 39 4.58 4.56 -9.36
N ASN A 40 3.92 4.50 -10.51
CA ASN A 40 2.55 4.99 -10.68
C ASN A 40 1.70 3.87 -11.26
N MET A 41 0.66 3.46 -10.52
CA MET A 41 -0.24 2.39 -10.91
C MET A 41 -1.68 2.83 -10.71
N GLN A 42 -2.52 2.61 -11.71
CA GLN A 42 -3.96 2.79 -11.62
C GLN A 42 -4.64 1.43 -11.58
N LYS A 43 -5.69 1.31 -10.76
CA LYS A 43 -6.47 0.08 -10.64
C LYS A 43 -5.62 -1.15 -10.25
N ALA A 44 -4.76 -0.98 -9.24
CA ALA A 44 -3.98 -2.07 -8.68
C ALA A 44 -4.74 -2.80 -7.56
N THR A 45 -4.38 -4.06 -7.28
CA THR A 45 -4.72 -4.76 -6.04
C THR A 45 -3.46 -4.89 -5.17
N LEU A 46 -3.66 -4.95 -3.86
CA LEU A 46 -2.60 -5.25 -2.91
C LEU A 46 -2.77 -6.69 -2.44
N GLU A 47 -1.71 -7.47 -2.57
CA GLU A 47 -1.68 -8.89 -2.24
C GLU A 47 -0.49 -9.18 -1.33
N LEU A 48 -0.65 -10.17 -0.46
CA LEU A 48 0.39 -10.68 0.43
C LEU A 48 0.74 -12.09 -0.03
N GLU A 49 2.02 -12.41 0.06
CA GLU A 49 2.51 -13.77 -0.04
C GLU A 49 1.76 -14.71 0.94
N GLU A 50 1.41 -15.92 0.49
CA GLU A 50 0.49 -16.80 1.20
C GLU A 50 1.14 -17.61 2.33
N ASP A 51 2.43 -17.93 2.23
CA ASP A 51 3.09 -18.88 3.14
C ASP A 51 3.68 -18.18 4.37
N ASP A 52 4.50 -17.15 4.19
CA ASP A 52 5.18 -16.40 5.24
C ASP A 52 4.68 -14.95 5.39
N CYS A 53 3.92 -14.43 4.42
CA CYS A 53 3.42 -13.06 4.39
C CYS A 53 4.54 -12.00 4.44
N SER A 54 5.75 -12.33 4.00
CA SER A 54 6.91 -11.44 4.00
C SER A 54 7.00 -10.54 2.76
N GLU A 55 6.19 -10.79 1.73
CA GLU A 55 6.25 -10.00 0.49
C GLU A 55 4.92 -9.30 0.21
N LEU A 56 4.99 -8.00 -0.06
CA LEU A 56 3.90 -7.18 -0.56
C LEU A 56 3.93 -7.12 -2.08
N TYR A 57 2.81 -7.51 -2.70
CA TYR A 57 2.61 -7.43 -4.13
C TYR A 57 1.69 -6.26 -4.50
N LEU A 58 2.21 -5.36 -5.34
CA LEU A 58 1.43 -4.34 -6.03
C LEU A 58 1.05 -4.90 -7.39
N VAL A 59 -0.21 -5.26 -7.60
CA VAL A 59 -0.65 -6.03 -8.77
C VAL A 59 -1.51 -5.17 -9.69
N SER A 60 -1.00 -4.85 -10.88
CA SER A 60 -1.78 -4.15 -11.92
C SER A 60 -2.73 -5.12 -12.62
N ARG A 61 -3.96 -4.67 -12.87
CA ARG A 61 -5.00 -5.49 -13.51
C ARG A 61 -5.71 -4.74 -14.64
N ASP A 62 -6.11 -5.48 -15.66
CA ASP A 62 -6.90 -4.93 -16.78
C ASP A 62 -8.41 -4.81 -16.46
N GLU A 63 -9.21 -4.50 -17.47
CA GLU A 63 -10.67 -4.38 -17.35
C GLU A 63 -11.37 -5.71 -17.01
N GLU A 64 -10.77 -6.84 -17.42
CA GLU A 64 -11.25 -8.20 -17.17
C GLU A 64 -10.67 -8.79 -15.88
N ASN A 65 -10.01 -7.97 -15.04
CA ASN A 65 -9.37 -8.37 -13.78
C ASN A 65 -8.18 -9.33 -13.96
N ARG A 66 -7.60 -9.44 -15.16
CA ARG A 66 -6.39 -10.22 -15.41
C ARG A 66 -5.16 -9.45 -14.93
N VAL A 67 -4.19 -10.16 -14.37
CA VAL A 67 -2.90 -9.58 -13.96
C VAL A 67 -2.13 -9.15 -15.20
N THR A 68 -1.70 -7.88 -15.25
CA THR A 68 -0.89 -7.34 -16.36
C THR A 68 0.55 -7.07 -15.96
N ALA A 69 0.81 -6.77 -14.69
CA ALA A 69 2.13 -6.61 -14.12
C ALA A 69 2.06 -6.73 -12.59
N SER A 70 3.19 -7.05 -11.95
CA SER A 70 3.32 -6.96 -10.50
C SER A 70 4.67 -6.37 -10.11
N ILE A 71 4.70 -5.70 -8.96
CA ILE A 71 5.90 -5.29 -8.26
C ILE A 71 5.87 -6.02 -6.92
N CYS A 72 6.94 -6.74 -6.60
CA CYS A 72 7.13 -7.37 -5.30
C CYS A 72 8.05 -6.47 -4.46
N ILE A 73 7.65 -6.24 -3.21
CA ILE A 73 8.41 -5.50 -2.21
C ILE A 73 8.54 -6.43 -1.00
N ASP A 74 9.77 -6.78 -0.66
CA ASP A 74 10.10 -7.48 0.58
C ASP A 74 9.73 -6.60 1.79
N GLU A 75 8.99 -7.14 2.76
CA GLU A 75 8.58 -6.45 3.99
C GLU A 75 9.81 -5.94 4.76
N ASP A 76 10.95 -6.65 4.71
CA ASP A 76 12.20 -6.19 5.31
C ASP A 76 12.77 -4.94 4.63
N SER A 77 12.30 -4.59 3.42
CA SER A 77 12.66 -3.34 2.73
C SER A 77 11.74 -2.16 3.09
N ILE A 78 10.67 -2.39 3.85
CA ILE A 78 9.71 -1.36 4.26
C ILE A 78 10.15 -0.81 5.62
N GLU A 79 10.45 0.48 5.67
CA GLU A 79 10.81 1.16 6.92
C GLU A 79 9.59 1.32 7.84
N ASN A 80 8.50 1.86 7.30
CA ASN A 80 7.22 1.95 7.99
C ASN A 80 6.08 2.17 6.98
N ILE A 81 4.85 2.05 7.49
CA ILE A 81 3.63 2.39 6.75
C ILE A 81 2.79 3.36 7.58
N GLU A 82 2.59 4.56 7.06
CA GLU A 82 1.81 5.60 7.73
C GLU A 82 0.41 5.67 7.14
N LYS A 83 -0.61 5.61 8.00
CA LYS A 83 -2.00 5.85 7.63
C LYS A 83 -2.41 7.25 8.07
N TYR A 84 -2.90 8.05 7.12
CA TYR A 84 -3.48 9.37 7.38
C TYR A 84 -4.66 9.62 6.43
N ASP A 85 -5.83 9.94 6.97
CA ASP A 85 -7.04 10.29 6.22
C ASP A 85 -7.40 9.28 5.09
N GLY A 86 -7.26 7.98 5.38
CA GLY A 86 -7.53 6.91 4.42
C GLY A 86 -6.45 6.71 3.33
N THR A 87 -5.43 7.57 3.29
CA THR A 87 -4.22 7.39 2.51
C THR A 87 -3.20 6.57 3.31
N TYR A 88 -2.47 5.70 2.62
CA TYR A 88 -1.39 4.92 3.20
C TYR A 88 -0.11 5.26 2.44
N THR A 89 0.92 5.66 3.18
CA THR A 89 2.25 5.98 2.65
C THR A 89 3.20 4.86 3.04
N LEU A 90 3.83 4.23 2.04
CA LEU A 90 4.87 3.23 2.25
C LEU A 90 6.22 3.93 2.15
N ASN A 91 6.98 3.92 3.24
CA ASN A 91 8.35 4.39 3.26
C ASN A 91 9.29 3.18 3.15
N LEU A 92 10.21 3.21 2.20
CA LEU A 92 11.18 2.15 1.98
C LEU A 92 12.51 2.53 2.63
N LEU A 93 13.23 1.53 3.15
CA LEU A 93 14.54 1.75 3.73
C LEU A 93 15.48 2.44 2.73
N SER A 94 16.15 3.50 3.18
CA SER A 94 17.26 4.09 2.44
C SER A 94 18.49 3.18 2.53
N VAL A 95 19.07 2.81 1.38
CA VAL A 95 20.33 2.06 1.27
C VAL A 95 21.54 2.99 1.18
#